data_AF-A0A1H6D440-F1
#
_entry.id   AF-A0A1H6D440-F1
#
_cell.length_a   1.000
_cell.length_b   1.000
_cell.length_c   1.000
_cell.angle_alpha   90.00
_cell.angle_beta   90.00
_cell.angle_gamma   90.00
#
_symmetry.space_group_name_H-M   'P 1'
#
loop_
_entity.id
_entity.type
_entity.pdbx_description
1 polymer ?
#
loop_
_entity_poly.entity_id
_entity_poly.type
_entity_poly.pdbx_seq_one_letter_code
_entity_poly.pdbx_strand_id
1 'polypeptide(L)'
;MRKQDILEQANAEGIELTQSTLDRYIKYGFLKGEKKDAGYKQIPITTYPEAMTIIQYVDHLKQMPHIKYENIIFVLFGAGLPIDIDKLRNLMIRQRQTVMNQFQEIADHISDIEQARFIANDLAKTEMKSVRKPGRPSEQIKNKEAEWSEKFKLMLLFIKDMVQKNTLSERNALDWIKSFPQHIPVDASEIKEIILKHINYSDWMQQSRYLETENYIHIQEIMTLAKKYYAGMEGPEASKIKESVEKINESLGYDFLWENPTLIYLILFVLLASGKYQLIKTILSNPENLDLWKGGDVYA
;
A
#
# COMPACT_ATOMS: atom_id res chain seq x y z
N MET A 1 -27.45 -8.16 -6.15
CA MET A 1 -28.26 -7.81 -7.35
C MET A 1 -27.89 -8.72 -8.52
N ARG A 2 -28.81 -8.98 -9.47
CA ARG A 2 -28.47 -9.65 -10.73
C ARG A 2 -27.88 -8.64 -11.71
N LYS A 3 -27.22 -9.13 -12.78
CA LYS A 3 -26.62 -8.24 -13.80
C LYS A 3 -27.63 -7.27 -14.41
N GLN A 4 -28.83 -7.75 -14.72
CA GLN A 4 -29.89 -6.94 -15.32
C GLN A 4 -30.32 -5.82 -14.37
N ASP A 5 -30.61 -6.14 -13.11
CA ASP A 5 -30.96 -5.15 -12.07
C ASP A 5 -29.88 -4.08 -11.91
N ILE A 6 -28.60 -4.47 -12.01
CA ILE A 6 -27.46 -3.55 -11.92
C ILE A 6 -27.45 -2.57 -13.10
N LEU A 7 -27.65 -3.05 -14.33
CA LEU A 7 -27.69 -2.18 -15.51
C LEU A 7 -28.87 -1.21 -15.46
N GLU A 8 -30.03 -1.69 -15.06
CA GLU A 8 -31.24 -0.87 -14.93
C GLU A 8 -31.06 0.21 -13.87
N GLN A 9 -30.53 -0.15 -12.70
CA GLN A 9 -30.29 0.81 -11.62
C GLN A 9 -29.17 1.81 -11.97
N ALA A 10 -28.07 1.38 -12.58
CA ALA A 10 -26.99 2.28 -13.00
C ALA A 10 -27.49 3.33 -14.01
N ASN A 11 -28.29 2.90 -15.00
CA ASN A 11 -28.88 3.83 -15.95
C ASN A 11 -29.87 4.80 -15.29
N ALA A 12 -30.64 4.33 -14.31
CA ALA A 12 -31.55 5.20 -13.53
C ALA A 12 -30.80 6.26 -12.70
N GLU A 13 -29.58 5.94 -12.25
CA GLU A 13 -28.68 6.85 -11.53
C GLU A 13 -27.80 7.71 -12.47
N GLY A 14 -27.96 7.58 -13.79
CA GLY A 14 -27.20 8.35 -14.79
C GLY A 14 -25.76 7.84 -15.01
N ILE A 15 -25.42 6.65 -14.54
CA ILE A 15 -24.11 6.02 -14.76
C ILE A 15 -24.17 5.23 -16.06
N GLU A 16 -23.36 5.61 -17.06
CA GLU A 16 -23.27 4.92 -18.34
C GLU A 16 -22.61 3.54 -18.18
N LEU A 17 -23.43 2.53 -17.87
CA LEU A 17 -22.98 1.15 -17.67
C LEU A 17 -23.52 0.24 -18.77
N THR A 18 -22.63 -0.21 -19.65
CA THR A 18 -22.95 -1.23 -20.65
C THR A 18 -22.71 -2.65 -20.11
N GLN A 19 -23.37 -3.66 -20.69
CA GLN A 19 -23.13 -5.07 -20.39
C GLN A 19 -21.64 -5.43 -20.51
N SER A 20 -20.96 -4.93 -21.54
CA SER A 20 -19.51 -5.15 -21.75
C SER A 20 -18.67 -4.56 -20.60
N THR A 21 -19.04 -3.38 -20.10
CA THR A 21 -18.36 -2.73 -18.97
C THR A 21 -18.59 -3.50 -17.68
N LEU A 22 -19.82 -3.95 -17.44
CA LEU A 22 -20.16 -4.79 -16.29
C LEU A 22 -19.39 -6.12 -16.31
N ASP A 23 -19.33 -6.79 -17.47
CA ASP A 23 -18.55 -8.01 -17.64
C ASP A 23 -17.05 -7.77 -17.43
N ARG A 24 -16.56 -6.57 -17.80
CA ARG A 24 -15.20 -6.15 -17.48
C ARG A 24 -15.00 -6.02 -15.96
N TYR A 25 -15.91 -5.37 -15.23
CA TYR A 25 -15.80 -5.26 -13.76
C TYR A 25 -15.72 -6.63 -13.09
N ILE A 26 -16.52 -7.59 -13.56
CA ILE A 26 -16.47 -8.97 -13.08
C ILE A 26 -15.14 -9.64 -13.45
N LYS A 27 -14.68 -9.48 -14.70
CA LYS A 27 -13.40 -10.07 -15.18
C LYS A 27 -12.21 -9.60 -14.35
N TYR A 28 -12.18 -8.31 -14.00
CA TYR A 28 -11.12 -7.70 -13.19
C TYR A 28 -11.30 -7.93 -11.69
N GLY A 29 -12.40 -8.54 -11.26
CA GLY A 29 -12.64 -8.91 -9.87
C GLY A 29 -13.21 -7.78 -9.00
N PHE A 30 -13.67 -6.68 -9.59
CA PHE A 30 -14.29 -5.58 -8.84
C PHE A 30 -15.62 -6.02 -8.25
N LEU A 31 -16.35 -6.89 -8.95
CA LEU A 31 -17.63 -7.44 -8.52
C LEU A 31 -17.49 -8.95 -8.25
N LYS A 32 -17.63 -9.35 -6.98
CA LYS A 32 -17.66 -10.77 -6.60
C LYS A 32 -19.05 -11.36 -6.84
N GLY A 33 -19.12 -12.40 -7.68
CA GLY A 33 -20.36 -13.14 -7.89
C GLY A 33 -20.58 -14.19 -6.79
N GLU A 34 -21.71 -14.10 -6.10
CA GLU A 34 -22.16 -15.12 -5.16
C GLU A 34 -23.22 -16.00 -5.82
N LYS A 35 -22.97 -17.31 -5.85
CA LYS A 35 -23.97 -18.27 -6.34
C LYS A 35 -24.90 -18.63 -5.19
N LYS A 36 -26.19 -18.38 -5.36
CA LYS A 36 -27.22 -18.94 -4.48
C LYS A 36 -27.79 -20.19 -5.14
N ASP A 37 -27.71 -21.30 -4.42
CA ASP A 37 -28.36 -22.54 -4.83
C ASP A 37 -29.87 -22.30 -4.87
N ALA A 38 -30.46 -22.54 -6.03
CA ALA A 38 -31.89 -22.39 -6.26
C ALA A 38 -32.68 -23.69 -5.98
N GLY A 39 -32.05 -24.66 -5.30
CA GLY A 39 -32.61 -25.98 -5.01
C GLY A 39 -32.45 -27.00 -6.15
N TYR A 40 -32.99 -28.20 -5.95
CA TYR A 40 -32.86 -29.34 -6.89
C TYR A 40 -33.46 -28.98 -8.26
N LYS A 41 -32.63 -29.06 -9.33
CA LYS A 41 -32.95 -28.78 -10.75
C LYS A 41 -33.00 -27.31 -11.22
N GLN A 42 -32.69 -26.33 -10.39
CA GLN A 42 -32.64 -24.93 -10.85
C GLN A 42 -31.20 -24.47 -11.13
N ILE A 43 -31.02 -23.67 -12.18
CA ILE A 43 -29.72 -23.09 -12.52
C ILE A 43 -29.33 -22.13 -11.39
N PRO A 44 -28.13 -22.27 -10.78
CA PRO A 44 -27.68 -21.38 -9.73
C PRO A 44 -27.72 -19.92 -10.18
N ILE A 45 -28.31 -19.06 -9.35
CA ILE A 45 -28.43 -17.64 -9.66
C ILE A 45 -27.21 -16.93 -9.07
N THR A 46 -26.48 -16.19 -9.90
CA THR A 46 -25.37 -15.35 -9.43
C THR A 46 -25.87 -13.96 -9.06
N THR A 47 -25.57 -13.54 -7.85
CA THR A 47 -25.85 -12.19 -7.33
C THR A 47 -24.56 -11.50 -6.95
N TYR A 48 -24.51 -10.18 -7.15
CA TYR A 48 -23.38 -9.33 -6.80
C TYR A 48 -23.80 -8.43 -5.62
N PRO A 49 -23.27 -8.65 -4.40
CA PRO A 49 -23.51 -7.78 -3.26
C PRO A 49 -22.84 -6.42 -3.48
N GLU A 50 -23.44 -5.35 -2.95
CA GLU A 50 -22.91 -3.97 -2.98
C GLU A 50 -22.52 -3.46 -4.38
N ALA A 51 -23.11 -4.04 -5.44
CA ALA A 51 -22.69 -3.79 -6.81
C ALA A 51 -22.77 -2.31 -7.19
N MET A 52 -23.84 -1.61 -6.79
CA MET A 52 -24.00 -0.18 -7.08
C MET A 52 -22.99 0.69 -6.35
N THR A 53 -22.73 0.42 -5.07
CA THR A 53 -21.67 1.09 -4.30
C THR A 53 -20.32 0.94 -4.98
N ILE A 54 -19.99 -0.29 -5.40
CA ILE A 54 -18.75 -0.58 -6.12
C ILE A 54 -18.71 0.18 -7.46
N ILE A 55 -19.80 0.17 -8.23
CA ILE A 55 -19.85 0.80 -9.55
C ILE A 55 -19.68 2.31 -9.46
N GLN A 56 -20.38 2.95 -8.52
CA GLN A 56 -20.23 4.38 -8.23
C GLN A 56 -18.80 4.70 -7.85
N TYR A 57 -18.18 3.87 -6.99
CA TYR A 57 -16.82 4.13 -6.56
C TYR A 57 -15.79 3.88 -7.68
N VAL A 58 -15.99 2.86 -8.50
CA VAL A 58 -15.18 2.64 -9.71
C VAL A 58 -15.30 3.81 -10.67
N ASP A 59 -16.48 4.38 -10.85
CA ASP A 59 -16.70 5.54 -11.72
C ASP A 59 -15.93 6.77 -11.22
N HIS A 60 -15.97 7.02 -9.91
CA HIS A 60 -15.15 8.05 -9.26
C HIS A 60 -13.65 7.82 -9.47
N LEU A 61 -13.14 6.62 -9.18
CA LEU A 61 -11.71 6.30 -9.28
C LEU A 61 -11.18 6.36 -10.72
N LYS A 62 -12.01 6.11 -11.73
CA LYS A 62 -11.62 6.23 -13.14
C LYS A 62 -11.33 7.66 -13.58
N GLN A 63 -11.91 8.66 -12.90
CA GLN A 63 -11.62 10.07 -13.18
C GLN A 63 -10.24 10.48 -12.66
N MET A 64 -9.60 9.64 -11.84
CA MET A 64 -8.29 9.92 -11.25
C MET A 64 -7.15 9.43 -12.17
N PRO A 65 -6.31 10.33 -12.71
CA PRO A 65 -5.31 9.97 -13.72
C PRO A 65 -4.17 9.07 -13.17
N HIS A 66 -3.96 9.07 -11.85
CA HIS A 66 -2.91 8.29 -11.21
C HIS A 66 -3.33 6.83 -10.91
N ILE A 67 -4.63 6.53 -10.95
CA ILE A 67 -5.14 5.18 -10.69
C ILE A 67 -5.29 4.44 -12.01
N LYS A 68 -4.35 3.52 -12.26
CA LYS A 68 -4.47 2.58 -13.37
C LYS A 68 -5.71 1.70 -13.16
N TYR A 69 -6.47 1.48 -14.22
CA TYR A 69 -7.70 0.70 -14.19
C TYR A 69 -7.54 -0.67 -13.49
N GLU A 70 -6.45 -1.39 -13.77
CA GLU A 70 -6.16 -2.69 -13.15
C GLU A 70 -5.90 -2.64 -11.64
N ASN A 71 -5.48 -1.48 -11.11
CA ASN A 71 -5.15 -1.28 -9.71
C ASN A 71 -6.35 -0.84 -8.86
N ILE A 72 -7.50 -0.53 -9.48
CA ILE A 72 -8.75 -0.15 -8.79
C ILE A 72 -9.16 -1.19 -7.74
N ILE A 73 -8.90 -2.48 -8.01
CA ILE A 73 -9.21 -3.57 -7.06
C ILE A 73 -8.51 -3.39 -5.70
N PHE A 74 -7.33 -2.76 -5.64
CA PHE A 74 -6.66 -2.46 -4.37
C PHE A 74 -7.43 -1.43 -3.55
N VAL A 75 -7.90 -0.37 -4.21
CA VAL A 75 -8.68 0.68 -3.55
C VAL A 75 -10.02 0.12 -3.06
N LEU A 76 -10.71 -0.67 -3.88
CA LEU A 76 -11.94 -1.35 -3.48
C LEU A 76 -11.71 -2.29 -2.29
N PHE A 77 -10.62 -3.06 -2.30
CA PHE A 77 -10.25 -3.91 -1.17
C PHE A 77 -10.04 -3.09 0.11
N GLY A 78 -9.23 -2.02 0.03
CA GLY A 78 -8.95 -1.14 1.16
C GLY A 78 -10.17 -0.38 1.67
N ALA A 79 -11.17 -0.17 0.82
CA ALA A 79 -12.48 0.36 1.18
C ALA A 79 -13.38 -0.63 1.95
N GLY A 80 -12.97 -1.89 2.08
CA GLY A 80 -13.78 -2.92 2.74
C GLY A 80 -14.85 -3.53 1.83
N LEU A 81 -14.82 -3.26 0.52
CA LEU A 81 -15.85 -3.72 -0.41
C LEU A 81 -15.66 -5.19 -0.81
N PRO A 82 -16.76 -5.91 -1.12
CA PRO A 82 -16.71 -7.32 -1.48
C PRO A 82 -16.19 -7.53 -2.91
N ILE A 83 -14.89 -7.81 -3.01
CA ILE A 83 -14.19 -8.06 -4.28
C ILE A 83 -13.82 -9.54 -4.46
N ASP A 84 -13.42 -9.92 -5.67
CA ASP A 84 -12.88 -11.24 -5.96
C ASP A 84 -11.42 -11.35 -5.48
N ILE A 85 -11.23 -12.02 -4.34
CA ILE A 85 -9.92 -12.21 -3.69
C ILE A 85 -8.95 -13.01 -4.56
N ASP A 86 -9.42 -13.95 -5.38
CA ASP A 86 -8.53 -14.70 -6.27
C ASP A 86 -7.94 -13.79 -7.34
N LYS A 87 -8.73 -12.82 -7.85
CA LYS A 87 -8.25 -11.79 -8.78
C LYS A 87 -7.28 -10.83 -8.11
N LEU A 88 -7.57 -10.38 -6.89
CA LEU A 88 -6.65 -9.56 -6.10
C LEU A 88 -5.32 -10.29 -5.88
N ARG A 89 -5.34 -11.55 -5.45
CA ARG A 89 -4.14 -12.38 -5.23
C ARG A 89 -3.31 -12.51 -6.50
N ASN A 90 -3.94 -12.79 -7.63
CA ASN A 90 -3.24 -12.89 -8.91
C ASN A 90 -2.60 -11.56 -9.34
N LEU A 91 -3.25 -10.43 -9.06
CA LEU A 91 -2.67 -9.12 -9.30
C LEU A 91 -1.51 -8.83 -8.34
N MET A 92 -1.63 -9.15 -7.05
CA MET A 92 -0.55 -9.06 -6.06
C MET A 92 0.69 -9.83 -6.50
N ILE A 93 0.53 -11.05 -7.00
CA ILE A 93 1.65 -11.87 -7.51
C ILE A 93 2.36 -11.17 -8.68
N ARG A 94 1.60 -10.58 -9.62
CA ARG A 94 2.16 -9.84 -10.76
C ARG A 94 2.87 -8.55 -10.35
N GLN A 95 2.27 -7.78 -9.44
CA GLN A 95 2.89 -6.56 -8.91
C GLN A 95 4.18 -6.88 -8.18
N ARG A 96 4.17 -7.92 -7.34
CA ARG A 96 5.38 -8.43 -6.70
C ARG A 96 6.45 -8.77 -7.74
N GLN A 97 6.13 -9.58 -8.75
CA GLN A 97 7.09 -9.94 -9.80
C GLN A 97 7.69 -8.71 -10.49
N THR A 98 6.86 -7.68 -10.73
CA THR A 98 7.32 -6.42 -11.32
C THR A 98 8.34 -5.71 -10.42
N VAL A 99 8.01 -5.54 -9.13
CA VAL A 99 8.93 -4.94 -8.15
C VAL A 99 10.21 -5.77 -8.01
N MET A 100 10.10 -7.11 -7.99
CA MET A 100 11.25 -7.99 -7.88
C MET A 100 12.18 -7.88 -9.09
N ASN A 101 11.63 -7.83 -10.29
CA ASN A 101 12.43 -7.67 -11.50
C ASN A 101 13.15 -6.32 -11.48
N GLN A 102 12.48 -5.25 -11.07
CA GLN A 102 13.12 -3.94 -10.91
C GLN A 102 14.22 -3.95 -9.85
N PHE A 103 13.99 -4.62 -8.72
CA PHE A 103 15.01 -4.76 -7.68
C PHE A 103 16.20 -5.59 -8.14
N GLN A 104 15.96 -6.66 -8.90
CA GLN A 104 17.02 -7.45 -9.51
C GLN A 104 17.83 -6.63 -10.50
N GLU A 105 17.17 -5.91 -11.42
CA GLU A 105 17.82 -5.01 -12.36
C GLU A 105 18.69 -3.99 -11.60
N ILE A 106 18.16 -3.33 -10.57
CA ILE A 106 18.93 -2.39 -9.75
C ILE A 106 20.14 -3.10 -9.10
N ALA A 107 19.95 -4.26 -8.48
CA ALA A 107 21.01 -4.99 -7.80
C ALA A 107 22.12 -5.45 -8.76
N ASP A 108 21.77 -5.87 -9.98
CA ASP A 108 22.72 -6.30 -11.01
C ASP A 108 23.60 -5.14 -11.50
N HIS A 109 23.10 -3.90 -11.43
CA HIS A 109 23.84 -2.68 -11.77
C HIS A 109 24.68 -2.12 -10.62
N ILE A 110 24.73 -2.80 -9.45
CA ILE A 110 25.49 -2.34 -8.28
C ILE A 110 26.49 -3.43 -7.83
N SER A 111 27.72 -3.33 -8.31
CA SER A 111 28.85 -4.19 -7.91
C SER A 111 29.33 -3.89 -6.49
N ASP A 112 29.37 -2.61 -6.09
CA ASP A 112 29.97 -2.14 -4.84
C ASP A 112 29.35 -0.81 -4.35
N ILE A 113 29.86 -0.32 -3.21
CA ILE A 113 29.39 0.89 -2.55
C ILE A 113 29.72 2.18 -3.32
N GLU A 114 30.80 2.18 -4.10
CA GLU A 114 31.20 3.37 -4.88
C GLU A 114 30.34 3.50 -6.13
N GLN A 115 29.97 2.39 -6.77
CA GLN A 115 28.98 2.40 -7.84
C GLN A 115 27.59 2.84 -7.33
N ALA A 116 27.16 2.34 -6.17
CA ALA A 116 25.92 2.81 -5.54
C ALA A 116 25.95 4.31 -5.26
N ARG A 117 27.07 4.83 -4.76
CA ARG A 117 27.28 6.27 -4.53
C ARG A 117 27.24 7.07 -5.82
N PHE A 118 27.84 6.57 -6.90
CA PHE A 118 27.82 7.25 -8.19
C PHE A 118 26.39 7.38 -8.74
N ILE A 119 25.63 6.27 -8.75
CA ILE A 119 24.23 6.26 -9.21
C ILE A 119 23.37 7.17 -8.32
N ALA A 120 23.53 7.10 -7.01
CA ALA A 120 22.78 7.93 -6.07
C ALA A 120 23.00 9.43 -6.27
N ASN A 121 24.25 9.84 -6.55
CA ASN A 121 24.56 11.24 -6.86
C ASN A 121 23.88 11.71 -8.15
N ASP A 122 23.78 10.85 -9.16
CA ASP A 122 23.11 11.20 -10.42
C ASP A 122 21.59 11.30 -10.27
N LEU A 123 21.00 10.38 -9.48
CA LEU A 123 19.58 10.43 -9.12
C LEU A 123 19.25 11.70 -8.32
N ALA A 124 20.04 12.04 -7.31
CA ALA A 124 19.87 13.26 -6.51
C ALA A 124 19.95 14.53 -7.36
N LYS A 125 20.90 14.58 -8.30
CA LYS A 125 21.00 15.68 -9.26
C LYS A 125 19.75 15.79 -10.12
N THR A 126 19.23 14.68 -10.60
CA THR A 126 18.05 14.64 -11.47
C THR A 126 16.79 15.08 -10.75
N GLU A 127 16.57 14.63 -9.53
CA GLU A 127 15.44 15.07 -8.69
C GLU A 127 15.48 16.58 -8.43
N MET A 128 16.67 17.12 -8.19
CA MET A 128 16.87 18.55 -7.91
C MET A 128 16.85 19.44 -9.17
N LYS A 129 16.77 18.89 -10.39
CA LYS A 129 16.79 19.68 -11.64
C LYS A 129 15.64 20.70 -11.72
N SER A 130 14.46 20.36 -11.20
CA SER A 130 13.28 21.24 -11.19
C SER A 130 13.38 22.38 -10.16
N VAL A 131 14.20 22.21 -9.11
CA VAL A 131 14.37 23.17 -8.01
C VAL A 131 15.54 24.14 -8.27
N ARG A 132 16.44 23.78 -9.20
CA ARG A 132 17.62 24.59 -9.55
C ARG A 132 17.20 25.83 -10.35
N LYS A 133 17.36 27.01 -9.74
CA LYS A 133 17.34 28.29 -10.46
C LYS A 133 18.66 28.46 -11.24
N PRO A 134 18.65 29.11 -12.42
CA PRO A 134 19.88 29.40 -13.16
C PRO A 134 20.90 30.16 -12.30
N GLY A 135 22.14 29.68 -12.22
CA GLY A 135 23.22 30.31 -11.44
C GLY A 135 23.93 29.34 -10.49
N ARG A 136 24.78 29.88 -9.60
CA ARG A 136 25.53 29.09 -8.60
C ARG A 136 24.54 28.49 -7.58
N PRO A 137 24.59 27.17 -7.30
CA PRO A 137 23.70 26.56 -6.31
C PRO A 137 23.93 27.17 -4.93
N SER A 138 22.84 27.52 -4.25
CA SER A 138 22.90 27.94 -2.84
C SER A 138 23.34 26.77 -1.96
N GLU A 139 23.92 27.08 -0.80
CA GLU A 139 24.37 26.07 0.17
C GLU A 139 23.21 25.16 0.64
N GLN A 140 22.01 25.71 0.77
CA GLN A 140 20.80 24.94 1.07
C GLN A 140 20.47 23.89 -0.01
N ILE A 141 20.62 24.23 -1.29
CA ILE A 141 20.39 23.28 -2.39
C ILE A 141 21.44 22.16 -2.36
N LYS A 142 22.70 22.50 -2.09
CA LYS A 142 23.78 21.51 -1.96
C LYS A 142 23.55 20.56 -0.78
N ASN A 143 23.12 21.08 0.36
CA ASN A 143 22.82 20.26 1.53
C ASN A 143 21.65 19.31 1.26
N LYS A 144 20.59 19.78 0.60
CA LYS A 144 19.47 18.92 0.17
C LYS A 144 19.90 17.87 -0.84
N GLU A 145 20.73 18.23 -1.83
CA GLU A 145 21.25 17.26 -2.80
C GLU A 145 22.11 16.19 -2.15
N ALA A 146 22.96 16.56 -1.18
CA ALA A 146 23.73 15.60 -0.39
C ALA A 146 22.82 14.68 0.44
N GLU A 147 21.78 15.23 1.06
CA GLU A 147 20.78 14.46 1.80
C GLU A 147 20.04 13.44 0.90
N TRP A 148 19.58 13.88 -0.27
CA TRP A 148 18.95 13.02 -1.27
C TRP A 148 19.90 11.94 -1.78
N SER A 149 21.16 12.31 -2.07
CA SER A 149 22.16 11.35 -2.51
C SER A 149 22.43 10.29 -1.44
N GLU A 150 22.47 10.67 -0.17
CA GLU A 150 22.64 9.71 0.92
C GLU A 150 21.44 8.76 1.02
N LYS A 151 20.22 9.30 0.97
CA LYS A 151 18.98 8.51 0.96
C LYS A 151 18.92 7.51 -0.20
N PHE A 152 19.23 7.96 -1.43
CA PHE A 152 19.26 7.07 -2.59
C PHE A 152 20.35 6.01 -2.46
N LYS A 153 21.55 6.36 -1.98
CA LYS A 153 22.63 5.40 -1.76
C LYS A 153 22.19 4.30 -0.79
N LEU A 154 21.57 4.66 0.33
CA LEU A 154 21.08 3.71 1.32
C LEU A 154 20.00 2.79 0.73
N MET A 155 19.06 3.34 -0.07
CA MET A 155 18.05 2.55 -0.76
C MET A 155 18.64 1.56 -1.77
N LEU A 156 19.63 1.99 -2.57
CA LEU A 156 20.32 1.12 -3.53
C LEU A 156 21.06 -0.02 -2.82
N LEU A 157 21.75 0.28 -1.72
CA LEU A 157 22.43 -0.72 -0.89
C LEU A 157 21.44 -1.68 -0.22
N PHE A 158 20.29 -1.17 0.23
CA PHE A 158 19.21 -1.99 0.79
C PHE A 158 18.67 -2.99 -0.25
N ILE A 159 18.37 -2.52 -1.47
CA ILE A 159 17.89 -3.37 -2.57
C ILE A 159 18.93 -4.44 -2.91
N LYS A 160 20.20 -4.04 -3.04
CA LYS A 160 21.31 -4.96 -3.31
C LYS A 160 21.41 -6.05 -2.25
N ASP A 161 21.41 -5.69 -0.97
CA ASP A 161 21.51 -6.64 0.14
C ASP A 161 20.32 -7.63 0.12
N MET A 162 19.10 -7.12 -0.01
CA MET A 162 17.88 -7.93 -0.06
C MET A 162 17.93 -8.97 -1.20
N VAL A 163 18.34 -8.55 -2.39
CA VAL A 163 18.35 -9.41 -3.59
C VAL A 163 19.52 -10.40 -3.57
N GLN A 164 20.73 -9.93 -3.30
CA GLN A 164 21.94 -10.74 -3.45
C GLN A 164 22.26 -11.59 -2.23
N LYS A 165 21.89 -11.14 -1.02
CA LYS A 165 22.18 -11.82 0.24
C LYS A 165 20.96 -12.49 0.87
N ASN A 166 19.77 -12.27 0.32
CA ASN A 166 18.48 -12.67 0.90
C ASN A 166 18.25 -12.12 2.33
N THR A 167 19.00 -11.10 2.74
CA THR A 167 18.94 -10.49 4.07
C THR A 167 19.47 -9.07 4.00
N LEU A 168 19.08 -8.23 4.96
CA LEU A 168 19.64 -6.89 5.11
C LEU A 168 20.94 -6.96 5.90
N SER A 169 22.02 -6.35 5.40
CA SER A 169 23.19 -6.18 6.25
C SER A 169 22.85 -5.23 7.40
N GLU A 170 23.25 -5.62 8.61
CA GLU A 170 23.01 -4.85 9.83
C GLU A 170 23.43 -3.39 9.68
N ARG A 171 24.60 -3.16 9.05
CA ARG A 171 25.13 -1.82 8.81
C ARG A 171 24.21 -0.98 7.92
N ASN A 172 23.80 -1.52 6.76
CA ASN A 172 22.97 -0.76 5.81
C ASN A 172 21.55 -0.53 6.38
N ALA A 173 21.00 -1.50 7.12
CA ALA A 173 19.73 -1.34 7.80
C ALA A 173 19.78 -0.23 8.86
N LEU A 174 20.84 -0.21 9.69
CA LEU A 174 21.02 0.83 10.71
C LEU A 174 21.23 2.21 10.09
N ASP A 175 22.03 2.31 9.03
CA ASP A 175 22.26 3.58 8.34
C ASP A 175 20.98 4.09 7.66
N TRP A 176 20.14 3.19 7.13
CA TRP A 176 18.81 3.52 6.60
C TRP A 176 17.84 3.96 7.71
N ILE A 177 17.78 3.25 8.84
CA ILE A 177 16.93 3.63 9.99
C ILE A 177 17.33 5.00 10.55
N LYS A 178 18.63 5.26 10.67
CA LYS A 178 19.16 6.56 11.14
C LYS A 178 18.91 7.71 10.16
N SER A 179 18.58 7.41 8.90
CA SER A 179 18.26 8.43 7.89
C SER A 179 16.84 8.98 8.01
N PHE A 180 15.96 8.34 8.80
CA PHE A 180 14.65 8.89 9.13
C PHE A 180 14.79 10.06 10.14
N PRO A 181 13.96 11.11 10.02
CA PRO A 181 14.01 12.25 10.93
C PRO A 181 13.84 11.79 12.40
N GLN A 182 14.64 12.36 13.30
CA GLN A 182 14.88 11.94 14.70
C GLN A 182 13.67 12.07 15.66
N HIS A 183 12.45 11.97 15.18
CA HIS A 183 11.23 12.04 15.99
C HIS A 183 10.65 10.67 16.36
N ILE A 184 11.38 9.58 16.09
CA ILE A 184 10.98 8.24 16.53
C ILE A 184 11.66 7.98 17.88
N PRO A 185 10.94 8.03 19.01
CA PRO A 185 11.50 7.90 20.36
C PRO A 185 11.85 6.45 20.71
N VAL A 186 12.07 5.61 19.71
CA VAL A 186 12.27 4.18 19.91
C VAL A 186 13.76 3.92 19.93
N ASP A 187 14.24 3.24 20.99
CA ASP A 187 15.61 2.80 21.09
C ASP A 187 15.97 2.00 19.83
N ALA A 188 16.91 2.54 19.05
CA ALA A 188 17.33 1.95 17.78
C ALA A 188 17.83 0.50 17.96
N SER A 189 18.21 0.11 19.17
CA SER A 189 18.60 -1.26 19.51
C SER A 189 17.44 -2.25 19.62
N GLU A 190 16.24 -1.81 20.02
CA GLU A 190 15.03 -2.66 20.05
C GLU A 190 14.43 -2.81 18.64
N ILE A 191 14.36 -1.70 17.88
CA ILE A 191 13.98 -1.74 16.46
C ILE A 191 14.95 -2.64 15.67
N LYS A 192 16.24 -2.58 15.98
CA LYS A 192 17.29 -3.42 15.38
C LYS A 192 16.97 -4.91 15.51
N GLU A 193 16.56 -5.36 16.69
CA GLU A 193 16.30 -6.79 16.90
C GLU A 193 15.01 -7.25 16.19
N ILE A 194 14.01 -6.37 16.12
CA ILE A 194 12.74 -6.66 15.44
C ILE A 194 12.90 -6.64 13.92
N ILE A 195 13.51 -5.61 13.34
CA ILE A 195 13.66 -5.48 11.88
C ILE A 195 14.57 -6.57 11.31
N LEU A 196 15.71 -6.84 11.94
CA LEU A 196 16.68 -7.82 11.43
C LEU A 196 16.22 -9.28 11.61
N LYS A 197 15.41 -9.59 12.64
CA LYS A 197 14.83 -10.93 12.80
C LYS A 197 13.65 -11.21 11.88
N HIS A 198 12.96 -10.18 11.36
CA HIS A 198 11.68 -10.36 10.67
C HIS A 198 11.70 -9.97 9.18
N ILE A 199 12.72 -9.27 8.69
CA ILE A 199 12.90 -9.03 7.25
C ILE A 199 13.83 -10.10 6.67
N ASN A 200 13.26 -11.28 6.45
CA ASN A 200 13.89 -12.32 5.64
C ASN A 200 13.29 -12.29 4.24
N TYR A 201 14.13 -12.07 3.22
CA TYR A 201 13.70 -12.02 1.83
C TYR A 201 13.08 -13.35 1.36
N SER A 202 13.56 -14.50 1.85
CA SER A 202 12.95 -15.79 1.50
C SER A 202 11.55 -15.94 2.10
N ASP A 203 11.33 -15.44 3.31
CA ASP A 203 10.03 -15.48 3.98
C ASP A 203 9.05 -14.50 3.32
N TRP A 204 9.55 -13.30 2.94
CA TRP A 204 8.84 -12.37 2.05
C TRP A 204 8.39 -13.05 0.75
N MET A 205 9.22 -13.93 0.19
CA MET A 205 8.95 -14.62 -1.07
C MET A 205 8.05 -15.86 -0.94
N GLN A 206 8.11 -16.59 0.19
CA GLN A 206 7.30 -17.78 0.44
C GLN A 206 5.91 -17.47 0.97
N GLN A 207 5.80 -16.60 1.99
CA GLN A 207 4.53 -16.30 2.67
C GLN A 207 3.48 -15.80 1.69
N SER A 208 3.88 -14.98 0.70
CA SER A 208 2.97 -14.43 -0.32
C SER A 208 2.45 -15.44 -1.36
N ARG A 209 2.99 -16.66 -1.43
CA ARG A 209 2.55 -17.70 -2.39
C ARG A 209 1.44 -18.62 -1.85
N TYR A 210 1.32 -18.75 -0.52
CA TYR A 210 0.44 -19.75 0.12
C TYR A 210 -0.71 -19.13 0.91
N LEU A 211 -1.10 -17.91 0.55
CA LEU A 211 -2.11 -17.18 1.31
C LEU A 211 -3.50 -17.65 0.92
N GLU A 212 -4.16 -18.23 1.91
CA GLU A 212 -5.56 -18.58 1.87
C GLU A 212 -6.43 -17.33 1.83
N THR A 213 -7.63 -17.47 1.27
CA THR A 213 -8.61 -16.38 1.18
C THR A 213 -8.93 -15.75 2.55
N GLU A 214 -8.89 -16.55 3.61
CA GLU A 214 -9.10 -16.11 5.00
C GLU A 214 -8.10 -15.03 5.44
N ASN A 215 -6.84 -15.12 4.99
CA ASN A 215 -5.81 -14.13 5.34
C ASN A 215 -6.15 -12.74 4.79
N TYR A 216 -6.72 -12.68 3.58
CA TYR A 216 -7.15 -11.42 2.97
C TYR A 216 -8.37 -10.84 3.71
N ILE A 217 -9.28 -11.68 4.20
CA ILE A 217 -10.41 -11.23 5.02
C ILE A 217 -9.88 -10.57 6.31
N HIS A 218 -8.95 -11.22 7.01
CA HIS A 218 -8.33 -10.63 8.20
C HIS A 218 -7.63 -9.30 7.93
N ILE A 219 -6.95 -9.18 6.81
CA ILE A 219 -6.29 -7.92 6.45
C ILE A 219 -7.31 -6.84 6.11
N GLN A 220 -8.41 -7.18 5.43
CA GLN A 220 -9.48 -6.22 5.16
C GLN A 220 -10.11 -5.69 6.46
N GLU A 221 -10.29 -6.56 7.45
CA GLU A 221 -10.75 -6.18 8.80
C GLU A 221 -9.74 -5.25 9.49
N ILE A 222 -8.43 -5.56 9.40
CA ILE A 222 -7.36 -4.71 9.93
C ILE A 222 -7.39 -3.32 9.28
N MET A 223 -7.54 -3.24 7.96
CA MET A 223 -7.64 -1.95 7.27
C MET A 223 -8.87 -1.16 7.71
N THR A 224 -10.00 -1.83 7.89
CA THR A 224 -11.24 -1.22 8.39
C THR A 224 -11.06 -0.68 9.81
N LEU A 225 -10.40 -1.45 10.68
CA LEU A 225 -10.06 -1.00 12.04
C LEU A 225 -9.10 0.18 11.99
N ALA A 226 -8.03 0.11 11.20
CA ALA A 226 -7.06 1.20 11.06
C ALA A 226 -7.73 2.52 10.62
N LYS A 227 -8.69 2.45 9.69
CA LYS A 227 -9.54 3.61 9.32
C LYS A 227 -10.30 4.19 10.50
N LYS A 228 -10.94 3.33 11.29
CA LYS A 228 -11.69 3.73 12.48
C LYS A 228 -10.78 4.37 13.54
N TYR A 229 -9.59 3.81 13.76
CA TYR A 229 -8.59 4.39 14.64
C TYR A 229 -8.17 5.77 14.14
N TYR A 230 -7.74 5.88 12.88
CA TYR A 230 -7.31 7.15 12.28
C TYR A 230 -8.39 8.25 12.40
N ALA A 231 -9.65 7.92 12.09
CA ALA A 231 -10.77 8.85 12.23
C ALA A 231 -10.93 9.32 13.69
N GLY A 232 -10.85 8.39 14.64
CA GLY A 232 -10.99 8.64 16.07
C GLY A 232 -9.76 9.17 16.79
N MET A 233 -8.61 9.38 16.12
CA MET A 233 -7.43 9.94 16.79
C MET A 233 -7.67 11.40 17.19
N GLU A 234 -7.38 11.72 18.45
CA GLU A 234 -7.50 13.06 19.04
C GLU A 234 -6.17 13.48 19.71
N GLY A 235 -5.99 14.77 19.95
CA GLY A 235 -4.79 15.35 20.57
C GLY A 235 -3.79 16.04 19.62
N PRO A 236 -2.72 16.63 20.16
CA PRO A 236 -1.78 17.47 19.39
C PRO A 236 -1.01 16.70 18.31
N GLU A 237 -0.56 15.48 18.62
CA GLU A 237 0.17 14.60 17.70
C GLU A 237 -0.73 14.12 16.58
N ALA A 238 -1.95 13.69 16.92
CA ALA A 238 -2.97 13.29 15.95
C ALA A 238 -3.30 14.45 14.99
N SER A 239 -3.40 15.68 15.51
CA SER A 239 -3.66 16.88 14.71
C SER A 239 -2.54 17.15 13.71
N LYS A 240 -1.27 17.02 14.12
CA LYS A 240 -0.11 17.16 13.21
C LYS A 240 -0.10 16.10 12.11
N ILE A 241 -0.46 14.86 12.44
CA ILE A 241 -0.56 13.77 11.45
C ILE A 241 -1.68 14.09 10.46
N LYS A 242 -2.88 14.43 10.94
CA LYS A 242 -4.03 14.77 10.10
C LYS A 242 -3.73 15.97 9.19
N GLU A 243 -3.13 17.04 9.72
CA GLU A 243 -2.70 18.21 8.92
C GLU A 243 -1.67 17.83 7.84
N SER A 244 -0.73 16.93 8.16
CA SER A 244 0.26 16.46 7.18
C SER A 244 -0.40 15.65 6.07
N VAL A 245 -1.35 14.77 6.42
CA VAL A 245 -2.13 13.99 5.45
C VAL A 245 -3.00 14.91 4.59
N GLU A 246 -3.64 15.92 5.18
CA GLU A 246 -4.44 16.92 4.45
C GLU A 246 -3.59 17.67 3.43
N LYS A 247 -2.40 18.16 3.80
CA LYS A 247 -1.49 18.82 2.86
C LYS A 247 -1.07 17.90 1.71
N ILE A 248 -0.83 16.62 2.01
CA ILE A 248 -0.53 15.62 0.98
C ILE A 248 -1.76 15.43 0.07
N ASN A 249 -2.95 15.29 0.63
CA ASN A 249 -4.20 15.13 -0.11
C ASN A 249 -4.50 16.35 -1.00
N GLU A 250 -4.30 17.57 -0.50
CA GLU A 250 -4.43 18.82 -1.28
C GLU A 250 -3.46 18.84 -2.46
N SER A 251 -2.20 18.44 -2.23
CA SER A 251 -1.19 18.40 -3.29
C SER A 251 -1.49 17.33 -4.34
N LEU A 252 -2.13 16.23 -3.95
CA LEU A 252 -2.37 15.08 -4.80
C LEU A 252 -3.75 15.12 -5.47
N GLY A 253 -4.72 15.82 -4.87
CA GLY A 253 -6.11 15.92 -5.32
C GLY A 253 -6.97 14.69 -5.01
N TYR A 254 -6.56 13.84 -4.07
CA TYR A 254 -7.27 12.61 -3.67
C TYR A 254 -6.85 12.16 -2.26
N ASP A 255 -7.54 11.17 -1.68
CA ASP A 255 -7.17 10.62 -0.38
C ASP A 255 -5.93 9.71 -0.48
N PHE A 256 -4.77 10.23 -0.05
CA PHE A 256 -3.51 9.51 -0.10
C PHE A 256 -3.50 8.20 0.69
N LEU A 257 -4.23 8.12 1.80
CA LEU A 257 -4.19 6.94 2.66
C LEU A 257 -5.07 5.82 2.10
N TRP A 258 -6.23 6.18 1.57
CA TRP A 258 -7.29 5.21 1.27
C TRP A 258 -7.59 5.05 -0.21
N GLU A 259 -7.12 5.96 -1.07
CA GLU A 259 -7.33 5.92 -2.53
C GLU A 259 -6.03 5.74 -3.30
N ASN A 260 -4.89 5.64 -2.61
CA ASN A 260 -3.61 5.35 -3.23
C ASN A 260 -3.42 3.82 -3.39
N PRO A 261 -3.57 3.26 -4.62
CA PRO A 261 -3.39 1.83 -4.83
C PRO A 261 -1.98 1.36 -4.49
N THR A 262 -0.98 2.24 -4.62
CA THR A 262 0.42 1.94 -4.29
C THR A 262 0.60 1.68 -2.82
N LEU A 263 0.06 2.59 -1.99
CA LEU A 263 0.12 2.45 -0.55
C LEU A 263 -0.65 1.21 -0.07
N ILE A 264 -1.83 0.96 -0.65
CA ILE A 264 -2.65 -0.20 -0.26
C ILE A 264 -1.97 -1.51 -0.61
N TYR A 265 -1.39 -1.66 -1.81
CA TYR A 265 -0.65 -2.88 -2.12
C TYR A 265 0.57 -3.05 -1.20
N LEU A 266 1.25 -1.96 -0.82
CA LEU A 266 2.40 -2.03 0.10
C LEU A 266 1.97 -2.51 1.48
N ILE A 267 0.87 -1.97 2.02
CA ILE A 267 0.29 -2.40 3.29
C ILE A 267 -0.09 -3.89 3.22
N LEU A 268 -0.79 -4.30 2.15
CA LEU A 268 -1.13 -5.70 1.90
C LEU A 268 0.13 -6.56 1.91
N PHE A 269 1.17 -6.14 1.19
CA PHE A 269 2.40 -6.89 1.07
C PHE A 269 3.12 -7.05 2.41
N VAL A 270 3.23 -5.97 3.20
CA VAL A 270 3.86 -5.99 4.53
C VAL A 270 3.09 -6.87 5.50
N LEU A 271 1.77 -6.72 5.57
CA LEU A 271 0.93 -7.50 6.48
C LEU A 271 0.98 -8.99 6.15
N LEU A 272 0.93 -9.32 4.86
CA LEU A 272 1.07 -10.69 4.37
C LEU A 272 2.45 -11.28 4.67
N ALA A 273 3.52 -10.54 4.37
CA ALA A 273 4.89 -11.00 4.61
C ALA A 273 5.18 -11.20 6.11
N SER A 274 4.57 -10.39 6.97
CA SER A 274 4.76 -10.51 8.43
C SER A 274 4.21 -11.81 9.01
N GLY A 275 3.16 -12.38 8.40
CA GLY A 275 2.38 -13.47 9.00
C GLY A 275 1.73 -13.13 10.34
N LYS A 276 1.70 -11.86 10.76
CA LYS A 276 1.19 -11.40 12.07
C LYS A 276 -0.20 -10.76 12.01
N TYR A 277 -0.89 -10.82 10.87
CA TYR A 277 -2.19 -10.16 10.69
C TYR A 277 -3.24 -10.59 11.74
N GLN A 278 -3.29 -11.85 12.18
CA GLN A 278 -4.20 -12.26 13.26
C GLN A 278 -3.88 -11.57 14.59
N LEU A 279 -2.60 -11.47 14.97
CA LEU A 279 -2.18 -10.75 16.18
C LEU A 279 -2.54 -9.27 16.08
N ILE A 280 -2.24 -8.63 14.94
CA ILE A 280 -2.55 -7.22 14.69
C ILE A 280 -4.06 -6.99 14.76
N LYS A 281 -4.87 -7.87 14.14
CA LYS A 281 -6.33 -7.82 14.23
C LYS A 281 -6.78 -7.86 15.69
N THR A 282 -6.28 -8.80 16.49
CA THR A 282 -6.65 -8.93 17.91
C THR A 282 -6.34 -7.66 18.69
N ILE A 283 -5.15 -7.07 18.48
CA ILE A 283 -4.74 -5.82 19.11
C ILE A 283 -5.69 -4.68 18.73
N LEU A 284 -5.96 -4.50 17.43
CA LEU A 284 -6.84 -3.44 16.93
C LEU A 284 -8.32 -3.67 17.24
N SER A 285 -8.72 -4.90 17.56
CA SER A 285 -10.11 -5.20 17.92
C SER A 285 -10.42 -4.90 19.39
N ASN A 286 -9.41 -4.69 20.23
CA ASN A 286 -9.61 -4.38 21.64
C ASN A 286 -10.08 -2.90 21.81
N PRO A 287 -11.31 -2.67 22.32
CA PRO A 287 -11.82 -1.31 22.55
C PRO A 287 -10.93 -0.47 23.49
N GLU A 288 -10.29 -1.09 24.49
CA GLU A 288 -9.40 -0.38 25.42
C GLU A 288 -8.21 0.27 24.68
N ASN A 289 -7.69 -0.42 23.65
CA ASN A 289 -6.64 0.13 22.80
C ASN A 289 -7.15 1.32 21.98
N LEU A 290 -8.42 1.34 21.57
CA LEU A 290 -8.98 2.49 20.85
C LEU A 290 -9.11 3.71 21.77
N ASP A 291 -9.47 3.48 23.04
CA ASP A 291 -9.66 4.56 24.00
C ASP A 291 -8.33 5.17 24.46
N LEU A 292 -7.27 4.37 24.60
CA LEU A 292 -5.90 4.87 24.79
C LEU A 292 -5.48 5.85 23.67
N TRP A 293 -5.80 5.51 22.42
CA TRP A 293 -5.44 6.33 21.26
C TRP A 293 -6.28 7.61 21.11
N LYS A 294 -7.48 7.64 21.71
CA LYS A 294 -8.30 8.86 21.82
C LYS A 294 -7.82 9.78 22.94
N GLY A 295 -7.36 9.21 24.04
CA GLY A 295 -6.97 9.97 25.24
C GLY A 295 -5.65 10.75 25.11
N GLY A 296 -4.85 10.52 24.06
CA GLY A 296 -3.56 11.17 23.88
C GLY A 296 -2.42 10.62 24.77
N ASP A 297 -2.73 9.70 25.70
CA ASP A 297 -1.78 9.16 26.67
C ASP A 297 -0.80 8.11 26.10
N VAL A 298 -0.89 7.77 24.80
CA VAL A 298 0.01 6.79 24.17
C VAL A 298 1.44 7.32 24.00
N TYR A 299 1.67 8.62 24.21
CA TYR A 299 2.97 9.27 24.06
C TYR A 299 3.45 10.02 25.32
N ALA A 300 2.87 9.76 26.49
CA ALA A 300 3.32 10.33 27.77
C ALA A 300 4.41 9.48 28.45
#